data_AF-A0A6J4K760-F1
#
_entry.id   AF-A0A6J4K760-F1
#
_cell.length_a   1.000
_cell.length_b   1.000
_cell.length_c   1.000
_cell.angle_alpha   90.00
_cell.angle_beta   90.00
_cell.angle_gamma   90.00
#
_symmetry.space_group_name_H-M   'P 1'
#
loop_
_entity.id
_entity.type
_entity.pdbx_description
1 polymer ?
#
loop_
_entity_poly.entity_id
_entity_poly.type
_entity_poly.pdbx_seq_one_letter_code
_entity_poly.pdbx_strand_id
1 'polypeptide(L)'
;MANLSYPSPAEVQLRLGSQEDAILTVVRRCGWWTRAEVEGRLPGSREVSGVILTADRGTDATIREILHRSFQLVFPAEGGDGVESVPGPGTWSKRNPR
;
A
#
# COMPACT_ATOMS: atom_id res chain seq x y z
N MET A 1 7.95 0.33 3.03
CA MET A 1 7.45 -0.46 1.90
C MET A 1 5.92 -0.50 1.95
N ALA A 2 5.25 -0.17 0.84
CA ALA A 2 3.80 -0.17 0.74
C ALA A 2 3.30 -1.60 0.45
N ASN A 3 2.34 -2.10 1.22
CA ASN A 3 1.78 -3.44 1.07
C ASN A 3 0.25 -3.37 1.10
N LEU A 4 -0.40 -4.09 0.20
CA LEU A 4 -1.84 -4.09 0.06
C LEU A 4 -2.38 -5.48 0.38
N SER A 5 -3.20 -5.59 1.43
CA SER A 5 -3.70 -6.84 2.00
C SER A 5 -5.24 -6.85 2.03
N TYR A 6 -5.81 -8.06 2.03
CA TYR A 6 -7.26 -8.27 2.08
C TYR A 6 -7.63 -9.09 3.32
N PRO A 7 -7.79 -8.46 4.50
CA PRO A 7 -8.13 -9.19 5.71
C PRO A 7 -9.53 -9.83 5.64
N SER A 8 -10.42 -9.24 4.83
CA SER A 8 -11.82 -9.62 4.67
C SER A 8 -12.23 -9.46 3.20
N PRO A 9 -13.23 -10.20 2.70
CA PRO A 9 -13.73 -10.02 1.33
C PRO A 9 -14.36 -8.64 1.08
N ALA A 10 -14.79 -7.94 2.14
CA ALA A 10 -15.38 -6.60 2.08
C ALA A 10 -14.37 -5.47 2.34
N GLU A 11 -13.12 -5.79 2.71
CA GLU A 11 -12.16 -4.78 3.16
C GLU A 11 -10.84 -4.88 2.40
N VAL A 12 -10.21 -3.74 2.23
CA VAL A 12 -8.85 -3.60 1.70
C VAL A 12 -8.02 -2.83 2.70
N GLN A 13 -6.83 -3.35 2.98
CA GLN A 13 -5.85 -2.73 3.87
C GLN A 13 -4.61 -2.31 3.08
N LEU A 14 -4.22 -1.06 3.22
CA LEU A 14 -2.96 -0.54 2.73
C LEU A 14 -2.05 -0.26 3.92
N ARG A 15 -0.97 -1.03 4.03
CA ARG A 15 0.10 -0.83 5.00
C ARG A 15 1.20 0.00 4.36
N LEU A 16 1.61 1.07 5.04
CA LEU A 16 2.69 1.97 4.65
C LEU A 16 3.76 1.95 5.73
N GLY A 17 5.02 1.89 5.33
CA GLY A 17 6.16 2.04 6.24
C GLY A 17 6.39 3.50 6.64
N SER A 18 7.27 3.69 7.63
CA SER A 18 7.68 5.00 8.14
C SER A 18 8.28 5.95 7.09
N GLN A 19 8.88 5.40 6.03
CA GLN A 19 9.49 6.18 4.95
C GLN A 19 8.49 6.66 3.89
N GLU A 20 7.24 6.16 3.92
CA GLU A 20 6.21 6.48 2.92
C GLU A 20 5.25 7.58 3.37
N ASP A 21 5.77 8.58 4.08
CA ASP A 21 5.00 9.74 4.55
C ASP A 21 4.35 10.53 3.40
N ALA A 22 5.03 10.59 2.24
CA ALA A 22 4.48 11.21 1.03
C ALA A 22 3.25 10.46 0.50
N ILE A 23 3.29 9.12 0.49
CA ILE A 23 2.14 8.29 0.11
C ILE A 23 1.01 8.52 1.09
N LEU A 24 1.32 8.42 2.39
CA LEU A 24 0.35 8.65 3.46
C LEU A 24 -0.33 10.01 3.32
N THR A 25 0.41 11.07 3.02
CA THR A 25 -0.14 12.42 2.85
C THR A 25 -1.13 12.50 1.68
N VAL A 26 -0.85 11.82 0.56
CA VAL A 26 -1.76 11.77 -0.59
C VAL A 26 -2.98 10.92 -0.27
N VAL A 27 -2.77 9.70 0.22
CA VAL A 27 -3.88 8.78 0.44
C VAL A 27 -4.76 9.23 1.58
N ARG A 28 -4.23 9.80 2.67
CA ARG A 28 -5.02 10.28 3.82
C ARG A 28 -6.00 11.40 3.47
N ARG A 29 -5.77 12.15 2.38
CA ARG A 29 -6.72 13.16 1.89
C ARG A 29 -7.96 12.54 1.25
N CYS A 30 -7.95 11.25 0.99
CA CYS A 30 -9.08 10.55 0.41
C CYS A 30 -10.14 10.24 1.48
N GLY A 31 -11.40 10.62 1.24
CA GLY A 31 -12.49 10.49 2.22
C GLY A 31 -13.11 9.09 2.36
N TRP A 32 -12.59 8.08 1.68
CA TRP A 32 -13.15 6.72 1.65
C TRP A 32 -12.44 5.74 2.58
N TRP A 33 -11.45 6.20 3.35
CA TRP A 33 -10.85 5.41 4.42
C TRP A 33 -11.83 5.25 5.58
N THR A 34 -12.09 4.00 5.96
CA THR A 34 -12.98 3.65 7.07
C THR A 34 -12.22 3.58 8.39
N ARG A 35 -10.93 3.20 8.35
CA ARG A 35 -10.07 3.12 9.54
C ARG A 35 -8.61 3.46 9.21
N ALA A 36 -7.91 4.04 10.16
CA ALA A 36 -6.48 4.26 10.11
C ALA A 36 -5.83 3.84 11.44
N GLU A 37 -4.86 2.94 11.39
CA GLU A 37 -4.13 2.39 12.52
C GLU A 37 -2.64 2.71 12.38
N VAL A 38 -1.97 2.97 13.48
CA VAL A 38 -0.56 3.37 13.50
C VAL A 38 0.24 2.29 14.23
N GLU A 39 1.20 1.69 13.53
CA GLU A 39 2.09 0.67 14.07
C GLU A 39 3.37 1.28 14.66
N GLY A 40 3.78 0.76 15.81
CA GLY A 40 5.11 1.02 16.37
C GLY A 40 5.30 2.40 17.01
N ARG A 41 4.22 3.14 17.31
CA ARG A 41 4.33 4.37 18.09
C ARG A 41 4.67 4.03 19.55
N LEU A 42 5.95 4.07 19.91
CA LEU A 42 6.38 3.98 21.29
C LEU A 42 5.89 5.22 22.08
N PRO A 43 5.39 5.06 23.31
CA PRO A 43 5.00 6.19 24.15
C PRO A 43 6.22 7.10 24.38
N GLY A 44 6.15 8.33 23.87
CA GLY A 44 7.25 9.31 23.92
C GLY A 44 8.04 9.46 22.62
N SER A 45 7.85 8.58 21.64
CA SER A 45 8.44 8.73 20.30
C SER A 45 7.47 9.40 19.32
N ARG A 46 8.03 10.30 18.51
CA ARG A 46 7.35 10.88 17.33
C ARG A 46 7.44 9.98 16.10
N GLU A 47 8.33 9.00 16.13
CA GLU A 47 8.54 8.06 15.03
C GLU A 47 7.46 6.98 15.05
N VAL A 48 6.89 6.77 13.87
CA VAL A 48 5.87 5.77 13.58
C VAL A 48 6.54 4.72 12.72
N SER A 49 6.50 3.45 13.12
CA SER A 49 7.10 2.37 12.32
C SER A 49 6.29 2.06 11.06
N GLY A 50 4.98 2.28 11.09
CA GLY A 50 4.11 2.14 9.93
C GLY A 50 2.68 2.59 10.19
N VAL A 51 1.88 2.67 9.13
CA VAL A 51 0.46 3.03 9.19
C VAL A 51 -0.32 2.03 8.36
N ILE A 52 -1.41 1.51 8.90
CA ILE A 52 -2.36 0.65 8.20
C ILE A 52 -3.63 1.45 7.96
N LEU A 53 -4.04 1.56 6.70
CA LEU A 53 -5.28 2.22 6.29
C LEU A 53 -6.25 1.16 5.79
N THR A 54 -7.46 1.13 6.32
CA THR A 54 -8.52 0.20 5.91
C THR A 54 -9.60 0.98 5.17
N ALA A 55 -10.06 0.44 4.05
CA ALA A 55 -11.17 0.95 3.26
C ALA A 55 -12.07 -0.21 2.81
N ASP A 56 -13.22 0.14 2.23
CA ASP A 56 -14.11 -0.82 1.59
C ASP A 56 -13.47 -1.40 0.32
N ARG A 57 -13.71 -2.69 0.04
CA ARG A 57 -13.16 -3.41 -1.10
C ARG A 57 -13.52 -2.76 -2.45
N GLY A 58 -14.66 -2.07 -2.55
CA GLY A 58 -15.06 -1.31 -3.73
C GLY A 58 -14.09 -0.17 -4.10
N THR A 59 -13.27 0.27 -3.15
CA THR A 59 -12.28 1.34 -3.34
C THR A 59 -10.90 0.86 -3.76
N ASP A 60 -10.66 -0.45 -3.81
CA ASP A 60 -9.37 -1.05 -4.17
C ASP A 60 -8.86 -0.59 -5.55
N ALA A 61 -9.73 -0.56 -6.57
CA ALA A 61 -9.35 -0.09 -7.89
C ALA A 61 -8.86 1.37 -7.84
N THR A 62 -9.55 2.22 -7.08
CA THR A 62 -9.19 3.62 -6.87
C THR A 62 -7.87 3.77 -6.11
N ILE A 63 -7.65 2.98 -5.05
CA ILE A 63 -6.39 2.94 -4.30
C ILE A 63 -5.23 2.64 -5.25
N ARG A 64 -5.36 1.54 -6.00
CA ARG A 64 -4.33 1.09 -6.94
C ARG A 64 -4.06 2.12 -8.02
N GLU A 65 -5.10 2.76 -8.56
CA GLU A 65 -4.94 3.81 -9.58
C GLU A 65 -4.21 5.03 -9.04
N ILE A 66 -4.56 5.50 -7.83
CA ILE A 66 -3.87 6.64 -7.19
C ILE A 66 -2.40 6.32 -6.94
N LEU A 67 -2.11 5.12 -6.41
CA LEU A 67 -0.75 4.69 -6.13
C LEU A 67 0.08 4.52 -7.40
N HIS A 68 -0.52 3.98 -8.46
CA HIS A 68 0.11 3.88 -9.76
C HIS A 68 0.35 5.25 -10.41
N ARG A 69 -0.62 6.16 -10.37
CA ARG A 69 -0.48 7.49 -11.00
C ARG A 69 0.46 8.42 -10.24
N SER A 70 0.44 8.36 -8.91
CA SER A 70 1.18 9.30 -8.06
C SER A 70 2.59 8.81 -7.75
N PHE A 71 2.76 7.49 -7.58
CA PHE A 71 4.00 6.88 -7.10
C PHE A 71 4.50 5.75 -8.00
N GLN A 72 3.85 5.50 -9.14
CA GLN A 72 4.17 4.40 -10.05
C GLN A 72 4.16 3.02 -9.37
N LEU A 73 3.46 2.87 -8.24
CA LEU A 73 3.39 1.60 -7.53
C LEU A 73 2.31 0.71 -8.12
N VAL A 74 2.67 -0.55 -8.38
CA VAL A 74 1.75 -1.58 -8.86
C VAL A 74 1.70 -2.71 -7.85
N PHE A 75 0.47 -3.15 -7.56
CA PHE A 75 0.19 -4.21 -6.60
C PHE A 75 -0.39 -5.43 -7.31
N PRO A 76 -0.04 -6.65 -6.89
CA PRO A 76 -0.60 -7.87 -7.44
C PRO A 76 -2.09 -8.00 -7.11
N ALA A 77 -2.84 -8.72 -7.97
CA ALA A 77 -4.29 -8.87 -7.82
C ALA A 77 -4.71 -9.51 -6.48
N GLU A 78 -3.91 -10.46 -6.00
CA GLU A 78 -4.10 -11.18 -4.73
C GLU A 78 -3.74 -10.36 -3.49
N GLY A 79 -3.13 -9.19 -3.67
CA GLY A 79 -2.55 -8.41 -2.56
C GLY A 79 -1.10 -8.83 -2.32
N GLY A 80 -0.31 -7.91 -1.77
CA GLY A 80 1.12 -8.08 -1.54
C GLY A 80 1.86 -6.76 -1.58
N ASP A 81 3.18 -6.85 -1.68
CA ASP A 81 4.05 -5.68 -1.72
C ASP A 81 3.90 -4.94 -3.05
N GLY A 82 3.76 -3.61 -2.95
CA GLY A 82 3.77 -2.72 -4.09
C GLY A 82 5.17 -2.67 -4.66
N VAL A 83 5.30 -3.03 -5.93
CA VAL A 83 6.54 -2.86 -6.67
C VAL A 83 6.45 -1.56 -7.46
N GLU A 84 7.53 -0.77 -7.44
CA GLU A 84 7.65 0.36 -8.34
C GLU A 84 7.64 -0.17 -9.78
N SER A 85 6.67 0.30 -10.56
CA SER A 85 6.58 0.08 -11.99
C SER A 85 7.67 0.92 -12.63
N VAL A 86 8.89 0.39 -12.64
CA VAL A 86 10.00 0.98 -13.38
C VAL A 86 9.65 0.84 -14.86
N PRO A 87 9.50 1.93 -15.64
CA PRO A 87 9.34 1.81 -17.08
C PRO A 87 10.69 1.42 -17.70
N GLY A 88 11.00 0.12 -17.74
CA GLY A 88 12.20 -0.44 -18.36
C GLY A 88 11.96 -1.87 -18.87
N PRO A 89 12.46 -2.25 -20.07
CA PRO A 89 12.10 -3.51 -20.72
C PRO A 89 12.84 -4.72 -20.12
N GLY A 90 12.08 -5.74 -19.70
CA GLY A 90 12.60 -7.02 -19.19
C GLY A 90 12.76 -7.02 -17.67
N THR A 91 12.41 -8.05 -16.91
CA THR A 91 12.22 -9.46 -17.22
C THR A 91 11.33 -10.07 -16.13
N TRP A 92 10.27 -10.76 -16.54
CA TRP A 92 9.65 -11.82 -15.75
C TRP A 92 10.69 -12.91 -15.50
N SER A 93 11.41 -12.84 -14.38
CA SER A 93 12.28 -13.93 -13.94
C SER A 93 11.43 -15.04 -13.34
N LYS A 94 10.87 -15.87 -14.23
CA LYS A 94 10.34 -17.19 -13.89
C LYS A 94 11.51 -18.02 -13.37
N ARG A 95 11.63 -18.14 -12.05
CA ARG A 95 12.48 -19.16 -11.42
C ARG A 95 11.98 -20.53 -11.88
N ASN A 96 12.82 -21.28 -12.58
CA ASN A 96 12.66 -22.71 -12.76
C ASN A 96 14.01 -23.36 -12.41
N PRO A 97 14.19 -23.93 -11.20
CA PRO A 97 15.29 -24.85 -10.96
C PRO A 97 14.99 -26.17 -11.69
N ARG A 98 16.06 -26.74 -12.23
CA ARG A 98 16.11 -27.96 -13.05
C ARG A 98 15.65 -29.20 -12.30
#